data_AF-A0A5C7F6Y1-F1
#
_entry.id   AF-A0A5C7F6Y1-F1
#
_cell.length_a   1.000
_cell.length_b   1.000
_cell.length_c   1.000
_cell.angle_alpha   90.00
_cell.angle_beta   90.00
_cell.angle_gamma   90.00
#
_symmetry.space_group_name_H-M   'P 1'
#
loop_
_entity.id
_entity.type
_entity.pdbx_description
1 polymer ?
#
loop_
_entity_poly.entity_id
_entity_poly.type
_entity_poly.pdbx_seq_one_letter_code
_entity_poly.pdbx_strand_id
1 'polypeptide(L)'
;MYTKKQFQLLKDFAAKNDALFDLGITATDSFTGEIGEFIACQHFKLTKSGRSNKAVDGVAANGERYQIKSKVISASNFSHTISNLQPDLFDKLVVVYLDTHYKLLQMLVIPVSEIPVSVFRITKANVSKFESIDKVKIPLKFQKALTDFANSFTALHVNGIIRSRRIVGDIGEFYACKKLGLLISENQTEKGIDARHPNGLTFEIKTRWVYESDRRISEVRRLNNLVGKTADYVIVVTLDRSFECSGMWIIRMKNIANPKSANLKIINNTPGVKNIIPSKISWLQTGESFQGFETVVSKPLSPKTIARKKKISINPIEAFRPQIPVAENKMSIIQQIIIAVVIIAFVYLVAFKW
;
A
#
# COMPACT_ATOMS: atom_id res chain seq x y z
N MET A 1 -12.96 16.90 -10.26
CA MET A 1 -12.34 18.00 -9.49
C MET A 1 -12.36 17.65 -8.00
N TYR A 2 -11.28 17.91 -7.25
CA TYR A 2 -11.23 17.64 -5.79
C TYR A 2 -12.10 18.64 -5.03
N THR A 3 -12.68 18.23 -3.91
CA THR A 3 -13.39 19.19 -3.04
C THR A 3 -12.40 20.01 -2.22
N LYS A 4 -12.78 21.25 -1.86
CA LYS A 4 -11.98 22.10 -0.95
C LYS A 4 -11.66 21.38 0.36
N LYS A 5 -12.62 20.58 0.87
CA LYS A 5 -12.46 19.74 2.06
C LYS A 5 -11.36 18.69 1.87
N GLN A 6 -11.35 17.96 0.75
CA GLN A 6 -10.34 16.94 0.49
C GLN A 6 -8.93 17.52 0.39
N PHE A 7 -8.81 18.70 -0.22
CA PHE A 7 -7.52 19.40 -0.30
C PHE A 7 -7.02 19.83 1.09
N GLN A 8 -7.91 20.37 1.94
CA GLN A 8 -7.54 20.74 3.31
C GLN A 8 -7.08 19.52 4.12
N LEU A 9 -7.76 18.38 3.99
CA LEU A 9 -7.38 17.16 4.72
C LEU A 9 -5.99 16.65 4.35
N LEU A 10 -5.59 16.76 3.07
CA LEU A 10 -4.24 16.41 2.63
C LEU A 10 -3.19 17.35 3.24
N LYS A 11 -3.48 18.65 3.31
CA LYS A 11 -2.62 19.64 3.97
C LYS A 11 -2.49 19.39 5.47
N ASP A 12 -3.60 19.09 6.13
CA ASP A 12 -3.61 18.78 7.56
C ASP A 12 -2.77 17.53 7.82
N PHE A 13 -2.95 16.48 7.00
CA PHE A 13 -2.14 15.26 7.08
C PHE A 13 -0.65 15.55 6.87
N ALA A 14 -0.29 16.33 5.85
CA ALA A 14 1.10 16.72 5.59
C ALA A 14 1.73 17.43 6.79
N ALA A 15 1.02 18.39 7.39
CA ALA A 15 1.49 19.12 8.56
C ALA A 15 1.66 18.20 9.79
N LYS A 16 0.76 17.24 10.00
CA LYS A 16 0.90 16.26 11.10
C LYS A 16 2.04 15.28 10.84
N ASN A 17 2.27 14.91 9.58
CA ASN A 17 3.43 14.12 9.20
C ASN A 17 4.73 14.89 9.43
N ASP A 18 4.84 16.16 9.02
CA ASP A 18 6.03 16.98 9.26
C ASP A 18 6.33 17.12 10.75
N ALA A 19 5.31 17.26 11.60
CA ALA A 19 5.50 17.25 13.05
C ALA A 19 6.14 15.94 13.57
N LEU A 20 5.87 14.78 12.94
CA LEU A 20 6.56 13.53 13.28
C LEU A 20 8.02 13.51 12.79
N PHE A 21 8.30 14.12 11.63
CA PHE A 21 9.66 14.29 11.12
C PHE A 21 10.49 15.17 12.06
N ASP A 22 9.96 16.32 12.46
CA ASP A 22 10.64 17.28 13.34
C ASP A 22 10.93 16.69 14.72
N LEU A 23 10.08 15.78 15.18
CA LEU A 23 10.26 15.04 16.43
C LEU A 23 11.20 13.82 16.30
N GLY A 24 11.70 13.52 15.10
CA GLY A 24 12.55 12.36 14.83
C GLY A 24 11.84 11.02 14.94
N ILE A 25 10.50 11.00 14.92
CA ILE A 25 9.69 9.78 15.00
C ILE A 25 9.72 9.06 13.65
N THR A 26 9.50 9.82 12.56
CA THR A 26 9.49 9.31 11.19
C THR A 26 10.54 10.00 10.34
N ALA A 27 10.92 9.36 9.25
CA ALA A 27 11.83 9.88 8.24
C ALA A 27 11.42 9.46 6.81
N THR A 28 10.42 8.58 6.68
CA THR A 28 9.90 8.07 5.41
C THR A 28 8.37 7.88 5.47
N ASP A 29 7.78 7.32 4.41
CA ASP A 29 6.37 6.90 4.37
C ASP A 29 6.11 5.52 5.02
N SER A 30 7.14 4.92 5.64
CA SER A 30 7.04 3.62 6.31
C SER A 30 6.56 3.77 7.76
N PHE A 31 5.48 4.53 7.95
CA PHE A 31 5.03 5.03 9.26
C PHE A 31 4.89 3.94 10.32
N THR A 32 4.23 2.82 10.00
CA THR A 32 4.06 1.73 10.96
C THR A 32 5.40 1.20 11.47
N GLY A 33 6.37 1.02 10.56
CA GLY A 33 7.72 0.57 10.92
C GLY A 33 8.40 1.58 11.82
N GLU A 34 8.51 2.83 11.37
CA GLU A 34 9.27 3.88 12.06
C GLU A 34 8.64 4.29 13.40
N ILE A 35 7.30 4.34 13.50
CA ILE A 35 6.61 4.61 14.78
C ILE A 35 6.87 3.49 15.79
N GLY A 36 6.74 2.22 15.39
CA GLY A 36 7.01 1.10 16.30
C GLY A 36 8.49 1.03 16.70
N GLU A 37 9.41 1.34 15.76
CA GLU A 37 10.84 1.48 16.04
C GLU A 37 11.11 2.58 17.07
N PHE A 38 10.49 3.76 16.90
CA PHE A 38 10.59 4.85 17.86
C PHE A 38 10.12 4.43 19.26
N ILE A 39 8.95 3.77 19.37
CA ILE A 39 8.39 3.32 20.65
C ILE A 39 9.34 2.32 21.34
N ALA A 40 9.84 1.33 20.60
CA ALA A 40 10.78 0.35 21.12
C ALA A 40 12.10 1.00 21.57
N CYS A 41 12.66 1.90 20.76
CA CYS A 41 13.89 2.63 21.13
C CYS A 41 13.71 3.48 22.39
N GLN A 42 12.56 4.13 22.58
CA GLN A 42 12.26 4.86 23.82
C GLN A 42 12.19 3.94 25.03
N HIS A 43 11.57 2.76 24.89
CA HIS A 43 11.42 1.81 25.99
C HIS A 43 12.76 1.17 26.41
N PHE A 44 13.48 0.61 25.44
CA PHE A 44 14.74 -0.10 25.68
C PHE A 44 15.97 0.82 25.72
N LYS A 45 15.78 2.14 25.59
CA LYS A 45 16.85 3.15 25.55
C LYS A 45 17.90 2.84 24.47
N LEU A 46 17.43 2.47 23.28
CA LEU A 46 18.30 2.09 22.16
C LEU A 46 18.83 3.31 21.44
N THR A 47 20.10 3.24 21.04
CA THR A 47 20.65 4.12 20.02
C THR A 47 20.23 3.58 18.66
N LYS A 48 19.50 4.38 17.89
CA LYS A 48 18.98 4.01 16.57
C LYS A 48 20.13 3.83 15.58
N SER A 49 20.10 2.72 14.85
CA SER A 49 21.09 2.43 13.81
C SER A 49 20.95 3.34 12.59
N GLY A 50 22.10 3.67 11.99
CA GLY A 50 22.17 4.34 10.69
C GLY A 50 21.75 3.43 9.51
N ARG A 51 21.61 4.04 8.33
CA ARG A 51 21.08 3.42 7.09
C ARG A 51 21.78 2.13 6.64
N SER A 52 23.05 1.94 6.98
CA SER A 52 23.90 0.85 6.49
C SER A 52 23.95 -0.39 7.38
N ASN A 53 23.36 -0.36 8.58
CA ASN A 53 23.35 -1.50 9.48
C ASN A 53 22.23 -2.47 9.08
N LYS A 54 22.59 -3.47 8.28
CA LYS A 54 21.67 -4.54 7.90
C LYS A 54 21.13 -5.22 9.17
N ALA A 55 19.81 -5.39 9.19
CA ALA A 55 19.07 -6.15 10.19
C ALA A 55 19.21 -5.71 11.66
N VAL A 56 19.75 -4.52 11.93
CA VAL A 56 19.83 -3.95 13.28
C VAL A 56 19.22 -2.56 13.26
N ASP A 57 18.10 -2.38 13.94
CA ASP A 57 17.38 -1.11 14.00
C ASP A 57 17.81 -0.26 15.21
N GLY A 58 18.28 -0.90 16.29
CA GLY A 58 18.82 -0.21 17.46
C GLY A 58 19.81 -1.04 18.27
N VAL A 59 20.65 -0.36 19.05
CA VAL A 59 21.66 -0.97 19.91
C VAL A 59 21.53 -0.42 21.32
N ALA A 60 21.48 -1.30 22.32
CA ALA A 60 21.43 -0.93 23.73
C ALA A 60 22.82 -0.53 24.26
N ALA A 61 22.87 0.15 25.40
CA ALA A 61 24.13 0.62 26.00
C ALA A 61 25.13 -0.52 26.34
N ASN A 62 24.62 -1.73 26.56
CA ASN A 62 25.41 -2.95 26.79
C ASN A 62 25.89 -3.63 25.49
N GLY A 63 25.61 -3.06 24.32
CA GLY A 63 25.99 -3.60 23.01
C GLY A 63 24.99 -4.58 22.40
N GLU A 64 23.89 -4.95 23.09
CA GLU A 64 22.87 -5.82 22.51
C GLU A 64 22.19 -5.15 21.30
N ARG A 65 22.07 -5.91 20.20
CA ARG A 65 21.54 -5.48 18.91
C ARG A 65 20.10 -5.93 18.76
N TYR A 66 19.23 -5.01 18.36
CA TYR A 66 17.80 -5.22 18.24
C TYR A 66 17.36 -5.06 16.79
N GLN A 67 16.68 -6.07 16.26
CA GLN A 67 15.81 -5.93 15.10
C GLN A 67 14.39 -5.63 15.59
N ILE A 68 13.75 -4.61 15.03
CA ILE A 68 12.40 -4.20 15.36
C ILE A 68 11.50 -4.41 14.13
N LYS A 69 10.35 -5.04 14.33
CA LYS A 69 9.29 -5.18 13.33
C LYS A 69 7.98 -4.70 13.91
N SER A 70 7.21 -3.96 13.13
CA SER A 70 6.01 -3.29 13.63
C SER A 70 4.81 -3.64 12.77
N LYS A 71 3.64 -3.79 13.41
CA LYS A 71 2.40 -4.12 12.73
C LYS A 71 1.21 -3.42 13.38
N VAL A 72 0.34 -2.84 12.56
CA VAL A 72 -0.99 -2.42 12.99
C VAL A 72 -1.93 -3.62 12.92
N ILE A 73 -2.61 -3.93 14.02
CA ILE A 73 -3.59 -5.02 14.11
C ILE A 73 -4.94 -4.50 14.63
N SER A 74 -6.02 -5.13 14.21
CA SER A 74 -7.29 -5.11 14.95
C SER A 74 -7.26 -6.23 16.00
N ALA A 75 -7.95 -6.06 17.12
CA ALA A 75 -7.80 -6.81 18.39
C ALA A 75 -7.82 -8.36 18.31
N SER A 76 -8.14 -8.96 17.15
CA SER A 76 -8.29 -10.40 16.97
C SER A 76 -7.14 -11.12 16.24
N ASN A 77 -6.14 -10.42 15.70
CA ASN A 77 -5.16 -11.04 14.79
C ASN A 77 -3.68 -10.88 15.22
N PHE A 78 -3.22 -11.77 16.10
CA PHE A 78 -1.83 -11.84 16.56
C PHE A 78 -0.92 -12.73 15.71
N SER A 79 -1.47 -13.51 14.78
CA SER A 79 -0.68 -14.40 13.93
C SER A 79 0.10 -13.61 12.89
N HIS A 80 1.43 -13.76 12.87
CA HIS A 80 2.28 -13.05 11.94
C HIS A 80 3.50 -13.85 11.56
N THR A 81 3.71 -14.01 10.25
CA THR A 81 4.97 -14.50 9.69
C THR A 81 5.86 -13.31 9.37
N ILE A 82 7.06 -13.31 9.95
CA ILE A 82 8.13 -12.36 9.68
C ILE A 82 9.17 -13.09 8.83
N SER A 83 9.48 -12.55 7.67
CA SER A 83 10.43 -13.14 6.72
C SER A 83 11.64 -12.24 6.51
N ASN A 84 12.68 -12.79 5.87
CA ASN A 84 13.95 -12.13 5.57
C ASN A 84 14.70 -11.67 6.83
N LEU A 85 14.58 -12.42 7.92
CA LEU A 85 15.41 -12.23 9.11
C LEU A 85 16.84 -12.72 8.83
N GLN A 86 17.81 -12.05 9.45
CA GLN A 86 19.23 -12.42 9.45
C GLN A 86 19.64 -12.60 10.92
N PRO A 87 19.32 -13.76 11.55
CA PRO A 87 19.52 -13.98 12.98
C PRO A 87 20.97 -13.80 13.44
N ASP A 88 21.94 -13.98 12.55
CA ASP A 88 23.36 -13.72 12.80
C ASP A 88 23.68 -12.24 13.12
N LEU A 89 22.82 -11.30 12.73
CA LEU A 89 23.09 -9.88 12.83
C LEU A 89 22.47 -9.19 14.05
N PHE A 90 21.57 -9.84 14.78
CA PHE A 90 20.90 -9.24 15.95
C PHE A 90 20.75 -10.24 17.09
N ASP A 91 20.60 -9.74 18.30
CA ASP A 91 20.51 -10.57 19.51
C ASP A 91 19.05 -10.75 19.96
N LYS A 92 18.21 -9.74 19.68
CA LYS A 92 16.77 -9.75 20.00
C LYS A 92 15.93 -9.24 18.82
N LEU A 93 14.81 -9.91 18.58
CA LEU A 93 13.73 -9.43 17.73
C LEU A 93 12.63 -8.84 18.62
N VAL A 94 12.29 -7.57 18.41
CA VAL A 94 11.15 -6.92 19.05
C VAL A 94 10.03 -6.77 18.03
N VAL A 95 8.85 -7.26 18.37
CA VAL A 95 7.66 -7.15 17.52
C VAL A 95 6.64 -6.25 18.17
N VAL A 96 6.42 -5.08 17.57
CA VAL A 96 5.57 -4.02 18.10
C VAL A 96 4.18 -4.09 17.43
N TYR A 97 3.17 -4.41 18.22
CA TYR A 97 1.77 -4.38 17.82
C TYR A 97 1.14 -3.06 18.20
N LEU A 98 0.58 -2.39 17.20
CA LEU A 98 -0.10 -1.11 17.32
C LEU A 98 -1.57 -1.25 16.95
N ASP A 99 -2.42 -0.41 17.52
CA ASP A 99 -3.80 -0.27 17.07
C ASP A 99 -3.87 0.65 15.83
N THR A 100 -5.10 0.90 15.35
CA THR A 100 -5.31 1.79 14.21
C THR A 100 -4.97 3.25 14.50
N HIS A 101 -4.82 3.64 15.76
CA HIS A 101 -4.41 4.97 16.20
C HIS A 101 -2.92 5.05 16.55
N TYR A 102 -2.13 4.04 16.17
CA TYR A 102 -0.71 3.93 16.51
C TYR A 102 -0.42 3.89 18.02
N LYS A 103 -1.41 3.51 18.84
CA LYS A 103 -1.20 3.22 20.25
C LYS A 103 -0.62 1.83 20.40
N LEU A 104 0.31 1.69 21.36
CA LEU A 104 0.87 0.40 21.68
C LEU A 104 -0.22 -0.52 22.22
N LEU A 105 -0.33 -1.70 21.63
CA LEU A 105 -1.09 -2.82 22.18
C LEU A 105 -0.18 -3.78 22.94
N GLN A 106 0.96 -4.14 22.34
CA GLN A 106 1.91 -5.09 22.91
C GLN A 106 3.25 -5.01 22.17
N MET A 107 4.36 -5.16 22.88
CA MET A 107 5.66 -5.54 22.30
C MET A 107 6.01 -6.95 22.75
N LEU A 108 6.39 -7.81 21.81
CA LEU A 108 6.96 -9.12 22.12
C LEU A 108 8.48 -9.04 21.97
N VAL A 109 9.21 -9.52 22.97
CA VAL A 109 10.68 -9.63 22.93
C VAL A 109 11.05 -11.08 22.73
N ILE A 110 11.66 -11.38 21.58
CA ILE A 110 12.02 -12.73 21.16
C ILE A 110 13.55 -12.82 21.09
N PRO A 111 14.19 -13.64 21.93
CA PRO A 111 15.61 -13.92 21.82
C PRO A 111 15.95 -14.56 20.48
N VAL A 112 17.12 -14.25 19.92
CA VAL A 112 17.55 -14.82 18.64
C VAL A 112 17.66 -16.36 18.67
N SER A 113 17.92 -16.96 19.84
CA SER A 113 17.94 -18.42 20.04
C SER A 113 16.61 -19.10 19.67
N GLU A 114 15.50 -18.36 19.68
CA GLU A 114 14.17 -18.83 19.30
C GLU A 114 13.90 -18.67 17.79
N ILE A 115 14.84 -18.10 17.04
CA ILE A 115 14.72 -17.76 15.62
C ILE A 115 15.75 -18.57 14.82
N PRO A 116 15.47 -19.85 14.53
CA PRO A 116 16.46 -20.74 13.92
C PRO A 116 16.71 -20.47 12.43
N VAL A 117 15.80 -19.77 11.75
CA VAL A 117 15.83 -19.54 10.31
C VAL A 117 15.38 -18.13 9.96
N SER A 118 15.53 -17.74 8.70
CA SER A 118 15.16 -16.41 8.17
C SER A 118 13.67 -16.09 8.19
N VAL A 119 12.83 -17.04 8.63
CA VAL A 119 11.37 -16.90 8.75
C VAL A 119 10.93 -17.29 10.15
N PHE A 120 10.30 -16.37 10.86
CA PHE A 120 9.76 -16.63 12.19
C PHE A 120 8.24 -16.43 12.17
N ARG A 121 7.51 -17.37 12.79
CA ARG A 121 6.04 -17.31 12.87
C ARG A 121 5.59 -17.14 14.31
N ILE A 122 4.93 -16.02 14.56
CA ILE A 122 4.22 -15.75 15.82
C ILE A 122 2.82 -16.34 15.69
N THR A 123 2.44 -17.12 16.67
CA THR A 123 1.17 -17.85 16.75
C THR A 123 0.62 -17.73 18.16
N LYS A 124 -0.67 -18.03 18.34
CA LYS A 124 -1.26 -18.12 19.69
C LYS A 124 -0.56 -19.15 20.59
N ALA A 125 0.07 -20.18 20.00
CA ALA A 125 0.72 -21.25 20.74
C ALA A 125 2.13 -20.90 21.27
N ASN A 126 2.83 -19.94 20.66
CA ASN A 126 4.16 -19.54 21.11
C ASN A 126 4.23 -18.12 21.69
N VAL A 127 3.22 -17.26 21.46
CA VAL A 127 3.24 -15.88 21.95
C VAL A 127 3.42 -15.77 23.47
N SER A 128 2.82 -16.68 24.25
CA SER A 128 2.92 -16.69 25.71
C SER A 128 4.31 -17.09 26.24
N LYS A 129 5.20 -17.59 25.38
CA LYS A 129 6.57 -17.96 25.77
C LYS A 129 7.50 -16.75 25.85
N PHE A 130 7.11 -15.65 25.24
CA PHE A 130 7.95 -14.47 25.07
C PHE A 130 7.55 -13.38 26.05
N GLU A 131 8.53 -12.58 26.46
CA GLU A 131 8.28 -11.38 27.26
C GLU A 131 7.33 -10.45 26.50
N SER A 132 6.33 -9.95 27.22
CA SER A 132 5.28 -9.09 26.68
C SER A 132 5.23 -7.77 27.45
N ILE A 133 5.34 -6.67 26.73
CA ILE A 133 5.26 -5.31 27.27
C ILE A 133 4.03 -4.62 26.69
N ASP A 134 3.07 -4.27 27.53
CA ASP A 134 1.81 -3.60 27.14
C ASP A 134 1.80 -2.10 27.48
N LYS A 135 2.79 -1.62 28.23
CA LYS A 135 2.89 -0.23 28.69
C LYS A 135 4.29 0.33 28.48
N VAL A 136 4.35 1.46 27.78
CA VAL A 136 5.59 2.22 27.58
C VAL A 136 5.36 3.67 28.00
N LYS A 137 6.28 4.21 28.80
CA LYS A 137 6.26 5.61 29.19
C LYS A 137 6.83 6.47 28.06
N ILE A 138 5.94 6.99 27.22
CA ILE A 138 6.28 7.94 26.15
C ILE A 138 6.01 9.36 26.65
N PRO A 139 6.91 10.34 26.47
CA PRO A 139 6.61 11.74 26.80
C PRO A 139 5.35 12.27 26.10
N LEU A 140 4.55 13.09 26.81
CA LEU A 140 3.25 13.60 26.35
C LEU A 140 3.32 14.28 24.98
N LYS A 141 4.41 15.01 24.69
CA LYS A 141 4.63 15.66 23.39
C LYS A 141 4.56 14.68 22.22
N PHE A 142 5.17 13.50 22.36
CA PHE A 142 5.19 12.49 21.31
C PHE A 142 3.85 11.75 21.23
N GLN A 143 3.21 11.47 22.37
CA GLN A 143 1.87 10.89 22.39
C GLN A 143 0.85 11.77 21.65
N LYS A 144 0.90 13.09 21.88
CA LYS A 144 0.04 14.05 21.20
C LYS A 144 0.30 14.05 19.70
N ALA A 145 1.56 14.10 19.28
CA ALA A 145 1.91 14.10 17.85
C ALA A 145 1.45 12.83 17.12
N LEU A 146 1.64 11.65 17.74
CA LEU A 146 1.16 10.37 17.21
C LEU A 146 -0.37 10.35 17.10
N THR A 147 -1.07 10.87 18.10
CA THR A 147 -2.54 10.97 18.10
C THR A 147 -3.05 11.91 17.02
N ASP A 148 -2.45 13.10 16.89
CA ASP A 148 -2.81 14.07 15.84
C ASP A 148 -2.59 13.47 14.44
N PHE A 149 -1.46 12.79 14.24
CA PHE A 149 -1.17 12.07 13.00
C PHE A 149 -2.21 10.97 12.70
N ALA A 150 -2.50 10.11 13.68
CA ALA A 150 -3.50 9.06 13.55
C ALA A 150 -4.88 9.62 13.17
N ASN A 151 -5.30 10.71 13.82
CA ASN A 151 -6.58 11.35 13.53
C ASN A 151 -6.62 11.91 12.10
N SER A 152 -5.54 12.54 11.64
CA SER A 152 -5.44 13.02 10.25
C SER A 152 -5.49 11.87 9.24
N PHE A 153 -4.86 10.73 9.56
CA PHE A 153 -4.93 9.52 8.75
C PHE A 153 -6.36 8.98 8.64
N THR A 154 -7.06 8.87 9.78
CA THR A 154 -8.48 8.45 9.83
C THR A 154 -9.37 9.40 9.02
N ALA A 155 -9.12 10.71 9.10
CA ALA A 155 -9.88 11.69 8.34
C ALA A 155 -9.72 11.51 6.81
N LEU A 156 -8.51 11.20 6.32
CA LEU A 156 -8.31 10.85 4.91
C LEU A 156 -9.13 9.61 4.50
N HIS A 157 -9.17 8.60 5.36
CA HIS A 157 -9.88 7.35 5.09
C HIS A 157 -11.40 7.56 5.01
N VAL A 158 -11.97 8.20 6.03
CA VAL A 158 -13.42 8.49 6.12
C VAL A 158 -13.90 9.37 4.96
N ASN A 159 -13.05 10.23 4.40
CA ASN A 159 -13.39 11.09 3.27
C ASN A 159 -13.02 10.48 1.90
N GLY A 160 -12.73 9.18 1.85
CA GLY A 160 -12.50 8.42 0.63
C GLY A 160 -11.27 8.86 -0.17
N ILE A 161 -10.28 9.49 0.49
CA ILE A 161 -9.01 9.85 -0.14
C ILE A 161 -8.06 8.65 -0.13
N ILE A 162 -8.10 7.85 0.94
CA ILE A 162 -7.32 6.62 1.08
C ILE A 162 -8.19 5.45 1.51
N ARG A 163 -7.76 4.24 1.18
CA ARG A 163 -8.48 2.98 1.46
C ARG A 163 -7.64 1.97 2.25
N SER A 164 -6.36 2.27 2.47
CA SER A 164 -5.37 1.39 3.05
C SER A 164 -4.28 2.17 3.80
N ARG A 165 -3.34 1.45 4.41
CA ARG A 165 -2.14 2.00 5.05
C ARG A 165 -1.04 2.39 4.05
N ARG A 166 -1.18 2.03 2.77
CA ARG A 166 -0.21 2.35 1.70
C ARG A 166 -0.50 3.74 1.14
N ILE A 167 -0.42 4.74 2.01
CA ILE A 167 -0.96 6.08 1.78
C ILE A 167 -0.49 6.73 0.47
N VAL A 168 0.79 6.56 0.11
CA VAL A 168 1.36 7.19 -1.09
C VAL A 168 0.72 6.59 -2.34
N GLY A 169 0.49 5.27 -2.35
CA GLY A 169 -0.21 4.59 -3.44
C GLY A 169 -1.63 5.11 -3.55
N ASP A 170 -2.39 4.99 -2.47
CA ASP A 170 -3.80 5.41 -2.38
C ASP A 170 -4.02 6.87 -2.80
N ILE A 171 -3.19 7.80 -2.33
CA ILE A 171 -3.31 9.22 -2.69
C ILE A 171 -3.09 9.41 -4.20
N GLY A 172 -2.10 8.73 -4.79
CA GLY A 172 -1.90 8.84 -6.24
C GLY A 172 -3.00 8.16 -7.06
N GLU A 173 -3.58 7.05 -6.58
CA GLU A 173 -4.79 6.46 -7.16
C GLU A 173 -5.95 7.46 -7.11
N PHE A 174 -6.17 8.11 -5.98
CA PHE A 174 -7.17 9.16 -5.82
C PHE A 174 -6.96 10.31 -6.81
N TYR A 175 -5.74 10.84 -6.94
CA TYR A 175 -5.42 11.89 -7.91
C TYR A 175 -5.68 11.43 -9.35
N ALA A 176 -5.17 10.26 -9.74
CA ALA A 176 -5.30 9.74 -11.10
C ALA A 176 -6.76 9.51 -11.49
N CYS A 177 -7.52 8.79 -10.64
CA CYS A 177 -8.92 8.47 -10.90
C CYS A 177 -9.79 9.73 -11.01
N LYS A 178 -9.59 10.71 -10.12
CA LYS A 178 -10.35 11.98 -10.17
C LYS A 178 -10.00 12.85 -11.35
N LYS A 179 -8.74 12.85 -11.81
CA LYS A 179 -8.28 13.67 -12.94
C LYS A 179 -8.72 13.10 -14.29
N LEU A 180 -8.74 11.78 -14.42
CA LEU A 180 -9.01 11.07 -15.68
C LEU A 180 -10.39 10.42 -15.76
N GLY A 181 -11.21 10.53 -14.71
CA GLY A 181 -12.54 9.89 -14.67
C GLY A 181 -12.47 8.36 -14.63
N LEU A 182 -11.46 7.80 -13.96
CA LEU A 182 -11.29 6.35 -13.84
C LEU A 182 -12.09 5.79 -12.65
N LEU A 183 -12.55 4.56 -12.82
CA LEU A 183 -13.15 3.73 -11.79
C LEU A 183 -12.03 2.94 -11.10
N ILE A 184 -11.85 3.14 -9.80
CA ILE A 184 -10.85 2.41 -9.02
C ILE A 184 -11.24 0.93 -8.93
N SER A 185 -10.27 0.02 -9.05
CA SER A 185 -10.56 -1.41 -8.90
C SER A 185 -10.95 -1.70 -7.45
N GLU A 186 -12.11 -2.32 -7.24
CA GLU A 186 -12.58 -2.75 -5.91
C GLU A 186 -11.70 -3.87 -5.36
N ASN A 187 -11.18 -4.72 -6.25
CA ASN A 187 -10.34 -5.84 -5.87
C ASN A 187 -8.86 -5.42 -5.75
N GLN A 188 -8.42 -5.11 -4.53
CA GLN A 188 -7.01 -4.79 -4.23
C GLN A 188 -6.04 -5.95 -4.53
N THR A 189 -6.54 -7.15 -4.84
CA THR A 189 -5.72 -8.33 -5.15
C THR A 189 -5.57 -8.59 -6.66
N GLU A 190 -6.30 -7.86 -7.51
CA GLU A 190 -6.15 -7.96 -8.96
C GLU A 190 -4.74 -7.47 -9.35
N LYS A 191 -3.87 -8.43 -9.67
CA LYS A 191 -2.48 -8.11 -10.00
C LYS A 191 -2.44 -7.34 -11.31
N GLY A 192 -2.07 -6.06 -11.24
CA GLY A 192 -1.72 -5.31 -12.45
C GLY A 192 -2.72 -4.27 -12.91
N ILE A 193 -3.85 -4.12 -12.21
CA ILE A 193 -4.94 -3.22 -12.61
C ILE A 193 -5.45 -2.50 -11.37
N ASP A 194 -5.09 -1.23 -11.23
CA ASP A 194 -5.48 -0.38 -10.12
C ASP A 194 -6.76 0.42 -10.45
N ALA A 195 -7.01 0.70 -11.74
CA ALA A 195 -8.19 1.42 -12.21
C ALA A 195 -8.59 1.04 -13.65
N ARG A 196 -9.82 1.37 -14.02
CA ARG A 196 -10.42 1.15 -15.35
C ARG A 196 -11.10 2.42 -15.84
N HIS A 197 -10.99 2.70 -17.13
CA HIS A 197 -11.80 3.75 -17.77
C HIS A 197 -13.13 3.14 -18.26
N PRO A 198 -14.23 3.90 -18.33
CA PRO A 198 -15.53 3.40 -18.83
C PRO A 198 -15.50 2.79 -20.24
N ASN A 199 -14.48 3.10 -21.05
CA ASN A 199 -14.28 2.52 -22.39
C ASN A 199 -13.57 1.15 -22.38
N GLY A 200 -13.27 0.58 -21.21
CA GLY A 200 -12.63 -0.73 -21.07
C GLY A 200 -11.10 -0.71 -20.93
N LEU A 201 -10.44 0.45 -21.09
CA LEU A 201 -9.00 0.56 -20.86
C LEU A 201 -8.63 0.30 -19.40
N THR A 202 -7.47 -0.32 -19.21
CA THR A 202 -6.94 -0.74 -17.90
C THR A 202 -5.67 0.00 -17.54
N PHE A 203 -5.51 0.29 -16.25
CA PHE A 203 -4.44 1.15 -15.75
C PHE A 203 -3.80 0.57 -14.50
N GLU A 204 -2.47 0.50 -14.48
CA GLU A 204 -1.68 0.42 -13.24
C GLU A 204 -1.28 1.86 -12.86
N ILE A 205 -1.40 2.21 -11.58
CA ILE A 205 -1.05 3.52 -11.05
C ILE A 205 0.17 3.36 -10.14
N LYS A 206 1.25 4.07 -10.46
CA LYS A 206 2.48 4.09 -9.66
C LYS A 206 2.74 5.48 -9.11
N THR A 207 2.75 5.56 -7.79
CA THR A 207 2.94 6.85 -7.10
C THR A 207 4.29 6.93 -6.43
N ARG A 208 4.93 8.11 -6.49
CA ARG A 208 6.16 8.41 -5.76
C ARG A 208 6.04 9.72 -4.99
N TRP A 209 6.34 9.66 -3.71
CA TRP A 209 6.52 10.84 -2.86
C TRP A 209 7.95 11.36 -3.04
N VAL A 210 8.09 12.49 -3.72
CA VAL A 210 9.35 13.08 -4.19
C VAL A 210 9.69 14.29 -3.32
N TYR A 211 10.64 14.08 -2.43
CA TYR A 211 11.21 15.06 -1.53
C TYR A 211 12.62 14.58 -1.14
N GLU A 212 13.42 15.50 -0.64
CA GLU A 212 14.73 15.23 -0.08
C GLU A 212 14.63 14.99 1.44
N SER A 213 15.30 13.95 1.91
CA SER A 213 15.59 13.71 3.33
C SER A 213 16.90 12.95 3.47
N ASP A 214 17.45 12.90 4.69
CA ASP A 214 18.68 12.14 4.99
C ASP A 214 18.60 10.66 4.55
N ARG A 215 17.38 10.10 4.50
CA ARG A 215 17.14 8.71 4.09
C ARG A 215 16.81 8.57 2.60
N ARG A 216 16.34 9.62 1.93
CA ARG A 216 15.74 9.51 0.59
C ARG A 216 16.16 10.66 -0.32
N ILE A 217 16.88 10.28 -1.38
CA ILE A 217 17.25 11.18 -2.48
C ILE A 217 16.15 11.14 -3.55
N SER A 218 15.73 12.29 -4.09
CA SER A 218 14.63 12.35 -5.07
C SER A 218 14.97 11.69 -6.41
N GLU A 219 16.20 11.83 -6.90
CA GLU A 219 16.58 11.35 -8.24
C GLU A 219 16.75 9.82 -8.35
N VAL A 220 16.92 9.13 -7.22
CA VAL A 220 17.14 7.67 -7.19
C VAL A 220 15.83 6.88 -7.09
N ARG A 221 14.68 7.55 -7.16
CA ARG A 221 13.36 6.91 -7.01
C ARG A 221 13.08 5.97 -8.18
N ARG A 222 12.45 4.84 -7.89
CA ARG A 222 12.25 3.75 -8.86
C ARG A 222 10.80 3.30 -8.92
N LEU A 223 10.29 2.99 -10.11
CA LEU A 223 9.04 2.29 -10.35
C LEU A 223 9.33 0.78 -10.34
N ASN A 224 8.74 0.06 -9.40
CA ASN A 224 9.03 -1.37 -9.16
C ASN A 224 7.81 -2.22 -9.46
N ASN A 225 8.07 -3.51 -9.75
CA ASN A 225 7.05 -4.56 -9.89
C ASN A 225 6.04 -4.30 -11.00
N LEU A 226 6.51 -3.88 -12.19
CA LEU A 226 5.69 -3.81 -13.41
C LEU A 226 5.77 -5.11 -14.25
N VAL A 227 6.65 -6.06 -13.88
CA VAL A 227 6.75 -7.38 -14.53
C VAL A 227 5.44 -8.15 -14.36
N GLY A 228 4.95 -8.74 -15.46
CA GLY A 228 3.76 -9.58 -15.46
C GLY A 228 2.45 -8.82 -15.23
N LYS A 229 2.47 -7.48 -15.26
CA LYS A 229 1.24 -6.67 -15.25
C LYS A 229 0.67 -6.58 -16.67
N THR A 230 -0.65 -6.62 -16.77
CA THR A 230 -1.39 -6.70 -18.04
C THR A 230 -2.16 -5.42 -18.40
N ALA A 231 -2.08 -4.37 -17.57
CA ALA A 231 -2.74 -3.11 -17.87
C ALA A 231 -2.27 -2.51 -19.20
N ASP A 232 -3.17 -1.82 -19.90
CA ASP A 232 -2.88 -1.12 -21.15
C ASP A 232 -1.88 0.03 -20.93
N TYR A 233 -2.04 0.73 -19.80
CA TYR A 233 -1.26 1.91 -19.45
C TYR A 233 -0.72 1.84 -18.02
N VAL A 234 0.41 2.52 -17.80
CA VAL A 234 0.87 2.94 -16.49
C VAL A 234 0.66 4.43 -16.35
N ILE A 235 0.00 4.84 -15.28
CA ILE A 235 -0.05 6.23 -14.84
C ILE A 235 1.01 6.42 -13.76
N VAL A 236 1.93 7.34 -13.99
CA VAL A 236 2.94 7.71 -13.00
C VAL A 236 2.52 8.99 -12.33
N VAL A 237 2.36 8.95 -11.01
CA VAL A 237 1.99 10.11 -10.19
C VAL A 237 3.16 10.47 -9.29
N THR A 238 3.53 11.74 -9.26
CA THR A 238 4.48 12.26 -8.27
C THR A 238 3.75 13.17 -7.29
N LEU A 239 4.12 13.06 -6.02
CA LEU A 239 3.63 13.90 -4.93
C LEU A 239 4.80 14.69 -4.35
N ASP A 240 4.61 15.95 -4.02
CA ASP A 240 5.58 16.74 -3.25
C ASP A 240 5.50 16.44 -1.74
N ARG A 241 6.35 17.12 -0.95
CA ARG A 241 6.39 16.95 0.52
C ARG A 241 5.03 17.13 1.19
N SER A 242 4.16 17.97 0.63
CA SER A 242 2.82 18.27 1.11
C SER A 242 1.74 17.29 0.62
N PHE A 243 2.14 16.18 -0.01
CA PHE A 243 1.25 15.22 -0.66
C PHE A 243 0.40 15.81 -1.79
N GLU A 244 0.78 16.99 -2.32
CA GLU A 244 0.13 17.55 -3.49
C GLU A 244 0.71 16.91 -4.76
N CYS A 245 -0.12 16.76 -5.80
CA CYS A 245 0.37 16.23 -7.08
C CYS A 245 1.35 17.22 -7.72
N SER A 246 2.60 16.78 -7.84
CA SER A 246 3.71 17.52 -8.43
C SER A 246 3.95 17.18 -9.90
N GLY A 247 3.19 16.26 -10.47
CA GLY A 247 3.32 15.83 -11.86
C GLY A 247 2.62 14.49 -12.08
N MET A 248 2.03 14.33 -13.27
CA MET A 248 1.32 13.12 -13.65
C MET A 248 1.50 12.82 -15.13
N TRP A 249 1.83 11.58 -15.46
CA TRP A 249 2.08 11.12 -16.83
C TRP A 249 1.38 9.81 -17.10
N ILE A 250 1.10 9.55 -18.38
CA ILE A 250 0.58 8.28 -18.88
C ILE A 250 1.55 7.69 -19.89
N ILE A 251 1.80 6.39 -19.75
CA ILE A 251 2.74 5.62 -20.57
C ILE A 251 2.04 4.34 -21.01
N ARG A 252 2.12 3.95 -22.29
CA ARG A 252 1.69 2.61 -22.70
C ARG A 252 2.56 1.57 -22.00
N MET A 253 1.95 0.58 -21.35
CA MET A 253 2.68 -0.44 -20.59
C MET A 253 3.76 -1.12 -21.45
N LYS A 254 3.40 -1.44 -22.70
CA LYS A 254 4.31 -2.06 -23.69
C LYS A 254 5.57 -1.25 -24.02
N ASN A 255 5.59 0.05 -23.72
CA ASN A 255 6.73 0.93 -24.01
C ASN A 255 7.75 0.98 -22.85
N ILE A 256 7.45 0.40 -21.68
CA ILE A 256 8.32 0.47 -20.51
C ILE A 256 9.48 -0.53 -20.65
N ALA A 257 10.69 0.00 -20.83
CA ALA A 257 11.92 -0.80 -20.78
C ALA A 257 12.24 -1.23 -19.33
N ASN A 258 12.61 -2.50 -19.16
CA ASN A 258 12.95 -3.12 -17.85
C ASN A 258 11.86 -2.94 -16.77
N PRO A 259 10.70 -3.63 -16.91
CA PRO A 259 9.56 -3.46 -16.01
C PRO A 259 9.80 -3.97 -14.58
N LYS A 260 10.93 -4.64 -14.28
CA LYS A 260 11.22 -5.12 -12.92
C LYS A 260 11.44 -3.97 -11.96
N SER A 261 12.25 -3.01 -12.40
CA SER A 261 12.63 -1.87 -11.60
C SER A 261 13.24 -0.79 -12.50
N ALA A 262 12.49 0.27 -12.74
CA ALA A 262 12.88 1.39 -13.59
C ALA A 262 13.13 2.64 -12.75
N ASN A 263 14.14 3.46 -13.05
CA ASN A 263 14.27 4.77 -12.41
C ASN A 263 13.11 5.69 -12.84
N LEU A 264 12.69 6.64 -12.01
CA LEU A 264 11.59 7.56 -12.31
C LEU A 264 11.84 8.39 -13.59
N LYS A 265 13.11 8.62 -13.97
CA LYS A 265 13.54 9.25 -15.23
C LYS A 265 13.09 8.53 -16.50
N ILE A 266 12.47 7.34 -16.42
CA ILE A 266 11.81 6.76 -17.60
C ILE A 266 10.74 7.67 -18.20
N ILE A 267 10.19 8.61 -17.41
CA ILE A 267 9.27 9.64 -17.89
C ILE A 267 9.91 10.47 -19.03
N ASN A 268 11.20 10.78 -18.92
CA ASN A 268 11.89 11.63 -19.89
C ASN A 268 12.25 10.88 -21.18
N ASN A 269 12.48 9.57 -21.07
CA ASN A 269 13.15 8.80 -22.11
C ASN A 269 12.25 7.75 -22.78
N THR A 270 11.04 7.52 -22.25
CA THR A 270 10.13 6.50 -22.81
C THR A 270 9.33 7.09 -23.97
N PRO A 271 9.35 6.46 -25.17
CA PRO A 271 8.57 6.96 -26.29
C PRO A 271 7.07 6.97 -26.01
N GLY A 272 6.39 8.05 -26.41
CA GLY A 272 4.94 8.19 -26.30
C GLY A 272 4.41 8.47 -24.90
N VAL A 273 5.27 8.88 -23.96
CA VAL A 273 4.83 9.47 -22.68
C VAL A 273 4.00 10.73 -22.98
N LYS A 274 2.85 10.86 -22.31
CA LYS A 274 2.02 12.08 -22.36
C LYS A 274 1.81 12.63 -20.96
N ASN A 275 1.74 13.94 -20.85
CA ASN A 275 1.53 14.69 -19.62
C ASN A 275 0.04 14.85 -19.30
N ILE A 276 -0.36 14.58 -18.06
CA ILE A 276 -1.71 14.83 -17.55
C ILE A 276 -1.72 16.05 -16.62
N ILE A 277 -0.68 16.19 -15.81
CA ILE A 277 -0.43 17.34 -14.93
C ILE A 277 1.04 17.76 -15.11
N PRO A 278 1.32 19.04 -15.40
CA PRO A 278 2.69 19.52 -15.59
C PRO A 278 3.62 19.21 -14.42
N SER A 279 4.88 18.94 -14.73
CA SER A 279 5.91 18.66 -13.73
C SER A 279 6.26 19.92 -12.94
N LYS A 280 6.30 19.81 -11.61
CA LYS A 280 6.96 20.74 -10.70
C LYS A 280 8.38 20.28 -10.31
N ILE A 281 8.82 19.11 -10.81
CA ILE A 281 10.11 18.49 -10.49
C ILE A 281 11.09 18.82 -11.62
N SER A 282 12.18 19.52 -11.32
CA SER A 282 13.13 20.09 -12.29
C SER A 282 13.74 19.07 -13.25
N TRP A 283 14.01 17.85 -12.77
CA TRP A 283 14.64 16.78 -13.55
C TRP A 283 13.64 15.84 -14.24
N LEU A 284 12.33 16.10 -14.13
CA LEU A 284 11.28 15.38 -14.85
C LEU A 284 10.62 16.30 -15.89
N GLN A 285 10.66 15.89 -17.15
CA GLN A 285 10.09 16.67 -18.25
C GLN A 285 8.56 16.62 -18.22
N THR A 286 7.92 17.78 -18.43
CA THR A 286 6.46 17.85 -18.65
C THR A 286 6.10 17.06 -19.91
N GLY A 287 6.70 17.40 -21.06
CA GLY A 287 6.42 16.71 -22.33
C GLY A 287 5.08 17.13 -22.95
N GLU A 288 4.61 16.35 -23.92
CA GLU A 288 3.39 16.62 -24.68
C GLU A 288 2.12 16.34 -23.85
N SER A 289 1.14 17.23 -23.90
CA SER A 289 -0.12 17.08 -23.16
C SER A 289 -1.00 15.94 -23.68
N PHE A 290 -1.57 15.19 -22.74
CA PHE A 290 -2.56 14.15 -22.98
C PHE A 290 -3.91 14.77 -23.34
N GLN A 291 -4.44 14.41 -24.52
CA GLN A 291 -5.66 15.01 -25.09
C GLN A 291 -6.95 14.24 -24.75
N GLY A 292 -6.89 13.26 -23.84
CA GLY A 292 -8.04 12.42 -23.49
C GLY A 292 -8.05 11.08 -24.22
N PHE A 293 -9.11 10.30 -23.97
CA PHE A 293 -9.25 8.92 -24.46
C PHE A 293 -10.12 8.81 -25.72
N GLU A 294 -10.35 9.92 -26.44
CA GLU A 294 -11.26 9.94 -27.58
C GLU A 294 -10.81 8.94 -28.67
N THR A 295 -11.70 7.97 -28.87
CA THR A 295 -11.73 6.88 -29.86
C THR A 295 -10.41 6.17 -30.19
N VAL A 296 -9.90 5.40 -29.23
CA VAL A 296 -9.37 4.05 -29.54
C VAL A 296 -10.56 3.13 -29.86
N VAL A 297 -11.34 3.49 -30.89
CA VAL A 297 -12.38 2.66 -31.51
C VAL A 297 -12.16 2.74 -33.02
N SER A 298 -11.18 1.98 -33.50
CA SER A 298 -10.97 1.65 -34.92
C SER A 298 -9.99 0.48 -34.95
N LYS A 299 -10.24 -0.73 -35.47
CA LYS A 299 -11.31 -1.38 -36.22
C LYS A 299 -11.26 -2.87 -35.80
N PRO A 300 -12.34 -3.66 -35.87
CA PRO A 300 -12.18 -5.11 -35.94
C PRO A 300 -11.26 -5.43 -37.12
N LEU A 301 -10.20 -6.21 -36.88
CA LEU A 301 -9.34 -6.75 -37.93
C LEU A 301 -10.22 -7.47 -38.95
N SER A 302 -10.23 -6.98 -40.19
CA SER A 302 -10.74 -7.74 -41.33
C SER A 302 -10.06 -9.12 -41.34
N PRO A 303 -10.79 -10.22 -41.61
CA PRO A 303 -10.18 -11.54 -41.62
C PRO A 303 -9.11 -11.61 -42.71
N LYS A 304 -7.84 -11.71 -42.31
CA LYS A 304 -6.77 -12.04 -43.25
C LYS A 304 -6.92 -13.51 -43.61
N THR A 305 -7.08 -13.75 -44.91
CA THR A 305 -7.07 -15.05 -45.58
C THR A 305 -5.88 -15.89 -45.11
N ILE A 306 -6.15 -16.99 -44.39
CA ILE A 306 -5.11 -17.94 -43.98
C ILE A 306 -4.82 -18.86 -45.16
N ALA A 307 -3.62 -18.74 -45.70
CA ALA A 307 -3.08 -19.68 -46.67
C ALA A 307 -2.89 -21.07 -46.01
N ARG A 308 -3.36 -22.09 -46.71
CA ARG A 308 -3.24 -23.53 -46.37
C ARG A 308 -1.81 -23.91 -45.98
N LYS A 309 -1.62 -24.50 -44.80
CA LYS A 309 -0.51 -25.43 -44.55
C LYS A 309 -0.94 -26.66 -43.74
N LYS A 310 -0.57 -27.79 -44.35
CA LYS A 310 -0.60 -29.23 -44.01
C LYS A 310 -1.17 -29.71 -42.66
N LYS A 311 -2.11 -30.64 -42.83
CA LYS A 311 -2.67 -31.59 -41.86
C LYS A 311 -1.56 -32.48 -41.28
N ILE A 312 -1.37 -32.44 -39.97
CA ILE A 312 -0.67 -33.49 -39.21
C ILE A 312 -1.74 -34.14 -38.34
N SER A 313 -1.95 -35.45 -38.52
CA SER A 313 -2.88 -36.27 -37.76
C SER A 313 -2.25 -36.72 -36.45
N ILE A 314 -2.89 -36.43 -35.32
CA ILE A 314 -2.62 -37.10 -34.04
C ILE A 314 -3.97 -37.47 -33.42
N ASN A 315 -4.05 -38.72 -32.96
CA ASN A 315 -5.24 -39.44 -32.52
C ASN A 315 -5.91 -38.86 -31.25
N PRO A 316 -7.20 -39.15 -31.03
CA PRO A 316 -8.04 -38.47 -30.05
C PRO A 316 -7.87 -39.10 -28.66
N ILE A 317 -7.51 -38.29 -27.66
CA ILE A 317 -7.67 -38.64 -26.24
C ILE A 317 -8.41 -37.48 -25.55
N GLU A 318 -9.62 -37.84 -25.11
CA GLU A 318 -10.46 -37.25 -24.06
C GLU A 318 -10.73 -35.73 -24.09
N ALA A 319 -11.95 -35.43 -24.52
CA ALA A 319 -12.61 -34.15 -24.36
C ALA A 319 -12.62 -33.72 -22.88
N PHE A 320 -11.93 -32.62 -22.59
CA PHE A 320 -12.13 -31.86 -21.36
C PHE A 320 -13.57 -31.34 -21.34
N ARG A 321 -14.39 -31.90 -20.44
CA ARG A 321 -15.75 -31.45 -20.19
C ARG A 321 -15.71 -29.97 -19.75
N PRO A 322 -16.54 -29.08 -20.33
CA PRO A 322 -16.72 -27.75 -19.76
C PRO A 322 -17.24 -27.89 -18.33
N GLN A 323 -16.53 -27.26 -17.39
CA GLN A 323 -17.02 -27.13 -16.03
C GLN A 323 -18.30 -26.28 -16.05
N ILE A 324 -19.33 -26.85 -15.43
CA ILE A 324 -20.64 -26.27 -15.15
C ILE A 324 -20.45 -24.90 -14.49
N PRO A 325 -21.19 -23.84 -14.89
CA PRO A 325 -21.12 -22.56 -14.19
C PRO A 325 -21.53 -22.76 -12.73
N VAL A 326 -20.66 -22.27 -11.81
CA VAL A 326 -20.96 -22.17 -10.39
C VAL A 326 -22.25 -21.38 -10.23
N ALA A 327 -23.26 -22.02 -9.65
CA ALA A 327 -24.57 -21.45 -9.42
C ALA A 327 -24.46 -20.16 -8.62
N GLU A 328 -25.10 -19.10 -9.12
CA GLU A 328 -25.43 -17.92 -8.32
C GLU A 328 -26.20 -18.40 -7.08
N ASN A 329 -25.67 -18.09 -5.89
CA ASN A 329 -26.28 -18.47 -4.64
C ASN A 329 -27.51 -17.58 -4.40
N LYS A 330 -28.65 -17.94 -5.03
CA LYS A 330 -29.94 -17.31 -4.76
C LYS A 330 -30.36 -17.68 -3.35
N MET A 331 -30.26 -16.71 -2.44
CA MET A 331 -30.71 -16.82 -1.06
C MET A 331 -32.17 -17.31 -1.05
N SER A 332 -32.46 -18.39 -0.33
CA SER A 332 -33.80 -19.00 -0.38
C SER A 332 -34.84 -18.05 0.23
N ILE A 333 -36.11 -18.16 -0.20
CA ILE A 333 -37.21 -17.36 0.35
C ILE A 333 -37.29 -17.51 1.89
N ILE A 334 -36.96 -18.70 2.41
CA ILE A 334 -36.92 -18.96 3.85
C ILE A 334 -35.81 -18.14 4.54
N GLN A 335 -34.63 -18.01 3.92
CA GLN A 335 -33.54 -17.18 4.45
C GLN A 335 -33.88 -15.69 4.41
N GLN A 336 -34.60 -15.22 3.39
CA GLN A 336 -35.11 -13.85 3.32
C GLN A 336 -36.13 -13.56 4.43
N ILE A 337 -37.03 -14.50 4.70
CA ILE A 337 -38.02 -14.38 5.78
C ILE A 337 -37.33 -14.34 7.15
N ILE A 338 -36.33 -15.21 7.40
CA ILE A 338 -35.58 -15.22 8.65
C ILE A 338 -34.88 -13.86 8.89
N ILE A 339 -34.22 -13.31 7.86
CA ILE A 339 -33.56 -12.00 7.96
C ILE A 339 -34.58 -10.89 8.24
N ALA A 340 -35.74 -10.91 7.58
CA ALA A 340 -36.78 -9.93 7.82
C ALA A 340 -37.32 -9.99 9.27
N VAL A 341 -37.55 -11.20 9.80
CA VAL A 341 -38.02 -11.40 11.19
C VAL A 341 -36.98 -10.92 12.19
N VAL A 342 -35.68 -11.18 11.96
CA VAL A 342 -34.59 -10.72 12.83
C VAL A 342 -34.49 -9.19 12.82
N ILE A 343 -34.64 -8.55 11.66
CA ILE A 343 -34.62 -7.08 11.55
C ILE A 343 -35.83 -6.48 12.29
N ILE A 344 -37.03 -7.04 12.11
CA ILE A 344 -38.24 -6.57 12.79
C ILE A 344 -38.10 -6.72 14.31
N ALA A 345 -37.62 -7.88 14.78
CA ALA A 345 -37.38 -8.11 16.20
C ALA A 345 -36.33 -7.13 16.77
N PHE A 346 -35.26 -6.84 16.04
CA PHE A 346 -34.23 -5.88 16.45
C PHE A 346 -34.77 -4.46 16.51
N VAL A 347 -35.58 -4.04 15.53
CA VAL A 347 -36.25 -2.73 15.53
C VAL A 347 -37.21 -2.63 16.72
N TYR A 348 -37.97 -3.68 17.02
CA TYR A 348 -38.84 -3.71 18.20
C TYR A 348 -38.05 -3.59 19.52
N LEU A 349 -36.91 -4.28 19.62
CA LEU A 349 -36.04 -4.26 20.80
C LEU A 349 -35.36 -2.91 21.02
N VAL A 350 -35.09 -2.17 19.95
CA VAL A 350 -34.52 -0.82 20.01
C VAL A 350 -35.61 0.24 20.23
N ALA A 351 -36.80 0.05 19.67
CA ALA A 351 -37.90 1.01 19.77
C ALA A 351 -38.64 0.95 21.13
N PHE A 352 -38.65 -0.22 21.79
CA PHE A 352 -39.42 -0.43 23.04
C PHE A 352 -38.55 -0.70 24.27
N LYS A 353 -37.26 -0.34 24.25
CA LYS A 353 -36.47 -0.22 25.48
C LYS A 353 -36.65 1.16 26.10
N TRP A 354 -37.68 1.28 26.95
CA TRP A 354 -37.77 2.22 28.07
C TRP A 354 -38.21 1.45 29.30
#